data_AF-A0A1W1CN05-F1
#
_entry.id   AF-A0A1W1CN05-F1
#
_cell.length_a   1.000
_cell.length_b   1.000
_cell.length_c   1.000
_cell.angle_alpha   90.00
_cell.angle_beta   90.00
_cell.angle_gamma   90.00
#
_symmetry.space_group_name_H-M   'P 1'
#
loop_
_entity.id
_entity.type
_entity.pdbx_description
1 polymer ?
#
loop_
_entity_poly.entity_id
_entity_poly.type
_entity_poly.pdbx_seq_one_letter_code
_entity_poly.pdbx_strand_id
1 'polypeptide(L)'
;MQGKQRSRGTSIHFAHPEERIKSANGIGGSFTKQEVQLNDTPLFFPEGFEKIFLAIYFISLPYILGLIFLFFYIAEGKFKVFIAVNHDSPFLMTWAIGYEILATLVILWVIKSAISFTRENSRKHLHTLRQ
;
A
#
# COMPACT_ATOMS: atom_id res chain seq x y z
N MET A 1 17.03 26.98 -79.96
CA MET A 1 15.73 26.92 -79.25
C MET A 1 15.69 25.63 -78.44
N GLN A 2 15.64 25.78 -77.11
CA GLN A 2 15.57 24.70 -76.11
C GLN A 2 14.12 24.23 -75.92
N GLY A 3 13.93 22.97 -75.54
CA GLY A 3 12.62 22.45 -75.13
C GLY A 3 12.63 20.92 -74.95
N LYS A 4 13.40 20.40 -73.99
CA LYS A 4 12.96 20.06 -72.62
C LYS A 4 12.35 18.65 -72.54
N GLN A 5 13.22 17.69 -72.21
CA GLN A 5 12.86 16.34 -71.81
C GLN A 5 11.95 16.35 -70.57
N ARG A 6 10.84 15.60 -70.63
CA ARG A 6 10.01 15.30 -69.46
C ARG A 6 10.55 14.05 -68.77
N SER A 7 11.48 14.25 -67.83
CA SER A 7 11.81 13.25 -66.82
C SER A 7 10.67 13.21 -65.80
N ARG A 8 9.90 12.11 -65.75
CA ARG A 8 8.98 11.83 -64.64
C ARG A 8 9.82 11.32 -63.47
N GLY A 9 10.31 12.24 -62.65
CA GLY A 9 10.86 11.91 -61.34
C GLY A 9 9.71 11.49 -60.41
N THR A 10 9.59 10.20 -60.14
CA THR A 10 8.80 9.70 -59.02
C THR A 10 9.55 10.07 -57.75
N SER A 11 9.20 11.20 -57.13
CA SER A 11 9.66 11.51 -55.79
C SER A 11 8.97 10.56 -54.81
N ILE A 12 9.65 9.47 -54.45
CA ILE A 12 9.26 8.66 -53.31
C ILE A 12 9.47 9.53 -52.07
N HIS A 13 8.39 10.11 -51.57
CA HIS A 13 8.39 10.88 -50.34
C HIS A 13 8.48 9.89 -49.19
N PHE A 14 9.70 9.63 -48.70
CA PHE A 14 9.88 8.93 -47.44
C PHE A 14 9.33 9.84 -46.34
N ALA A 15 8.22 9.43 -45.71
CA ALA A 15 7.78 10.05 -44.48
C ALA A 15 8.88 9.77 -43.44
N HIS A 16 9.53 10.83 -42.95
CA HIS A 16 10.42 10.74 -41.80
C HIS A 16 9.64 10.13 -40.62
N PRO A 17 10.01 8.95 -40.10
CA PRO A 17 9.53 8.48 -38.81
C PRO A 17 10.41 9.09 -37.73
N GLU A 18 10.30 10.41 -37.53
CA GLU A 18 10.92 11.09 -36.39
C GLU A 18 9.90 11.95 -35.64
N GLU A 19 9.07 11.27 -34.83
CA GLU A 19 8.83 11.69 -33.45
C GLU A 19 8.95 10.41 -32.61
N ARG A 20 10.18 9.99 -32.34
CA ARG A 20 10.94 10.36 -31.13
C ARG A 20 10.05 10.14 -29.89
N ILE A 21 10.12 8.93 -29.36
CA ILE A 21 9.88 8.54 -27.95
C ILE A 21 9.27 9.70 -27.14
N LYS A 22 7.94 9.76 -27.11
CA LYS A 22 7.20 10.66 -26.22
C LYS A 22 7.74 10.40 -24.82
N SER A 23 8.44 11.39 -24.29
CA SER A 23 9.27 11.31 -23.09
C SER A 23 8.65 10.41 -22.02
N ALA A 24 9.42 9.41 -21.58
CA ALA A 24 9.14 8.59 -20.40
C ALA A 24 9.21 9.41 -19.08
N ASN A 25 8.82 10.70 -19.12
CA ASN A 25 8.65 11.57 -17.96
C ASN A 25 7.23 11.53 -17.37
N GLY A 26 6.32 10.73 -17.95
CA GLY A 26 4.97 10.53 -17.43
C GLY A 26 4.78 9.27 -16.57
N ILE A 27 5.74 8.34 -16.57
CA ILE A 27 5.61 7.02 -15.90
C ILE A 27 6.48 6.92 -14.64
N GLY A 28 7.42 7.85 -14.43
CA GLY A 28 8.38 7.77 -13.31
C GLY A 28 8.06 8.60 -12.06
N GLY A 29 7.01 9.45 -12.08
CA GLY A 29 6.85 10.49 -11.05
C GLY A 29 5.77 10.28 -10.00
N SER A 30 4.78 9.41 -10.25
CA SER A 30 3.50 9.46 -9.52
C SER A 30 3.20 8.24 -8.63
N PHE A 31 4.07 7.23 -8.58
CA PHE A 31 3.83 6.06 -7.73
C PHE A 31 4.46 6.19 -6.33
N THR A 32 5.45 7.07 -6.15
CA THR A 32 6.17 7.26 -4.88
C THR A 32 5.73 8.49 -4.08
N LYS A 33 5.01 9.44 -4.72
CA LYS A 33 4.49 10.65 -4.07
C LYS A 33 2.99 10.54 -3.89
N GLN A 34 2.56 9.63 -3.03
CA GLN A 34 1.19 9.71 -2.51
C GLN A 34 1.22 10.72 -1.35
N GLU A 35 0.69 11.92 -1.58
CA GLU A 35 0.40 12.86 -0.50
C GLU A 35 -0.68 12.23 0.39
N VAL A 36 -0.25 11.66 1.50
CA VAL A 36 -1.16 11.14 2.52
C VAL A 36 -1.60 12.32 3.36
N GLN A 37 -2.83 12.79 3.16
CA GLN A 37 -3.45 13.77 4.04
C GLN A 37 -3.82 13.07 5.35
N LEU A 38 -3.09 13.36 6.43
CA LEU A 38 -3.32 12.74 7.73
C LEU A 38 -4.64 13.19 8.39
N ASN A 39 -5.25 14.27 7.86
CA ASN A 39 -6.58 14.74 8.24
C ASN A 39 -7.72 13.81 7.76
N ASP A 40 -7.50 13.02 6.70
CA ASP A 40 -8.50 12.08 6.18
C ASP A 40 -8.48 10.73 6.92
N THR A 41 -7.51 10.54 7.82
CA THR A 41 -7.41 9.33 8.63
C THR A 41 -8.41 9.42 9.80
N PRO A 42 -9.14 8.35 10.14
CA PRO A 42 -10.07 8.33 11.28
C PRO A 42 -9.39 8.44 12.66
N LEU A 43 -8.06 8.63 12.70
CA LEU A 43 -7.30 8.86 13.92
C LEU A 43 -7.19 10.36 14.22
N PHE A 44 -7.24 10.69 15.50
CA PHE A 44 -7.06 12.07 15.95
C PHE A 44 -5.60 12.51 15.74
N PHE A 45 -5.39 13.39 14.76
CA PHE A 45 -4.13 14.05 14.46
C PHE A 45 -4.30 15.56 14.62
N PRO A 46 -3.90 16.14 15.77
CA PRO A 46 -3.94 17.58 15.92
C PRO A 46 -2.96 18.26 14.97
N GLU A 47 -3.39 19.36 14.33
CA GLU A 47 -2.60 20.13 13.38
C GLU A 47 -1.25 20.55 13.98
N GLY A 48 -0.17 20.33 13.24
CA GLY A 48 1.21 20.62 13.69
C GLY A 48 1.86 19.56 14.59
N PHE A 49 1.10 18.57 15.10
CA PHE A 49 1.63 17.49 15.95
C PHE A 49 1.52 16.09 15.31
N GLU A 50 1.09 16.02 14.05
CA GLU A 50 0.88 14.78 13.28
C GLU A 50 2.01 13.76 13.44
N LYS A 51 3.27 14.18 13.28
CA LYS A 51 4.45 13.29 13.38
C LYS A 51 4.65 12.72 14.77
N ILE A 52 4.40 13.53 15.81
CA ILE A 52 4.54 13.11 17.20
C ILE A 52 3.45 12.09 17.54
N PHE A 53 2.20 12.37 17.16
CA PHE A 53 1.10 11.44 17.36
C PHE A 53 1.31 10.15 16.59
N LEU A 54 1.81 10.20 15.35
CA LEU A 54 2.15 9.01 14.58
C LEU A 54 3.21 8.15 15.29
N ALA A 55 4.26 8.77 15.83
CA ALA A 55 5.28 8.05 16.61
C ALA A 55 4.70 7.42 17.89
N ILE A 56 3.85 8.16 18.60
CA ILE A 56 3.16 7.66 19.79
C ILE A 56 2.29 6.46 19.42
N TYR A 57 1.48 6.55 18.37
CA TYR A 57 0.65 5.44 17.90
C TYR A 57 1.49 4.24 17.49
N PHE A 58 2.60 4.46 16.77
CA PHE A 58 3.50 3.39 16.36
C PHE A 58 4.04 2.60 17.55
N ILE A 59 4.35 3.26 18.67
CA ILE A 59 4.88 2.59 19.86
C ILE A 59 3.75 1.99 20.72
N SER A 60 2.67 2.74 20.91
CA SER A 60 1.60 2.40 21.86
C SER A 60 0.64 1.33 21.36
N LEU A 61 0.23 1.36 20.08
CA LEU A 61 -0.68 0.34 19.51
C LEU A 61 -0.18 -1.09 19.70
N PRO A 62 1.03 -1.46 19.21
CA PRO A 62 1.55 -2.80 19.38
C PRO A 62 1.74 -3.13 20.86
N TYR A 63 2.22 -2.19 21.69
CA TYR A 63 2.37 -2.44 23.12
C TYR A 63 1.05 -2.81 23.81
N ILE A 64 -0.02 -2.05 23.55
CA ILE A 64 -1.35 -2.32 24.10
C ILE A 64 -1.85 -3.68 23.61
N LEU A 65 -1.68 -3.98 22.32
CA LEU A 65 -2.10 -5.26 21.74
C LEU A 65 -1.33 -6.44 22.37
N GLY A 66 -0.04 -6.27 22.60
CA GLY A 66 0.83 -7.23 23.29
C GLY A 66 0.38 -7.46 24.73
N LEU A 67 0.03 -6.41 25.48
CA LEU A 67 -0.50 -6.53 26.84
C LEU A 67 -1.83 -7.26 26.89
N ILE A 68 -2.75 -6.94 25.96
CA ILE A 68 -4.03 -7.64 25.82
C ILE A 68 -3.78 -9.13 25.58
N PHE A 69 -2.86 -9.47 24.68
CA PHE A 69 -2.50 -10.86 24.41
C PHE A 69 -1.88 -11.54 25.63
N LEU A 70 -0.95 -10.88 26.32
CA LEU A 70 -0.34 -11.39 27.54
C LEU A 70 -1.41 -11.68 28.61
N PHE A 71 -2.38 -10.77 28.76
CA PHE A 71 -3.44 -10.89 29.75
C PHE A 71 -4.42 -12.03 29.42
N PHE A 72 -4.94 -12.08 28.19
CA PHE A 72 -5.97 -13.07 27.84
C PHE A 72 -5.38 -14.44 27.51
N TYR A 73 -4.24 -14.50 26.82
CA TYR A 73 -3.68 -15.75 26.31
C TYR A 73 -2.68 -16.39 27.26
N ILE A 74 -1.75 -15.62 27.84
CA ILE A 74 -0.71 -16.17 28.72
C ILE A 74 -1.21 -16.26 30.16
N ALA A 75 -1.83 -15.20 30.67
CA ALA A 75 -2.32 -15.14 32.04
C ALA A 75 -3.74 -15.69 32.22
N GLU A 76 -4.41 -16.12 31.14
CA GLU A 76 -5.78 -16.65 31.15
C GLU A 76 -6.79 -15.74 31.89
N GLY A 77 -6.59 -14.41 31.81
CA GLY A 77 -7.42 -13.41 32.50
C GLY A 77 -7.18 -13.31 34.01
N LYS A 78 -6.22 -14.04 34.59
CA LYS A 78 -5.89 -13.99 36.02
C LYS A 78 -4.95 -12.82 36.29
N PHE A 79 -5.46 -11.75 36.90
CA PHE A 79 -4.69 -10.52 37.17
C PHE A 79 -3.39 -10.76 37.95
N LYS A 80 -3.40 -11.66 38.94
CA LYS A 80 -2.18 -12.01 39.72
C LYS A 80 -1.08 -12.61 38.83
N VAL A 81 -1.46 -13.49 37.90
CA VAL A 81 -0.52 -14.13 36.97
C VAL A 81 -0.02 -13.11 35.96
N PHE A 82 -0.90 -12.25 35.44
CA PHE A 82 -0.54 -11.19 34.51
C PHE A 82 0.52 -10.24 35.08
N ILE A 83 0.35 -9.77 36.32
CA ILE A 83 1.33 -8.87 36.94
C ILE A 83 2.69 -9.56 37.13
N ALA A 84 2.70 -10.84 37.55
CA ALA A 84 3.94 -11.60 37.67
C ALA A 84 4.65 -11.75 36.32
N VAL A 85 3.93 -12.19 35.29
CA VAL A 85 4.49 -12.36 33.94
C VAL A 85 4.93 -11.02 33.35
N ASN A 86 4.16 -9.95 33.53
CA ASN A 86 4.50 -8.63 33.01
C ASN A 86 5.69 -7.99 33.75
N HIS A 87 5.90 -8.32 35.02
CA HIS A 87 7.07 -7.86 35.76
C HIS A 87 8.36 -8.52 35.25
N ASP A 88 8.28 -9.81 34.89
CA ASP A 88 9.42 -10.57 34.38
C ASP A 88 9.63 -10.41 32.86
N SER A 89 8.60 -9.95 32.15
CA SER A 89 8.67 -9.72 30.70
C SER A 89 9.28 -8.36 30.39
N PRO A 90 10.41 -8.28 29.68
CA PRO A 90 10.96 -7.00 29.28
C PRO A 90 10.00 -6.28 28.32
N PHE A 91 9.89 -4.96 28.45
CA PHE A 91 9.01 -4.10 27.64
C PHE A 91 9.07 -4.43 26.13
N LEU A 92 10.29 -4.62 25.63
CA LEU A 92 10.56 -4.90 24.22
C LEU A 92 9.98 -6.23 23.75
N MET A 93 9.87 -7.24 24.64
CA MET A 93 9.25 -8.53 24.35
C MET A 93 7.74 -8.38 24.14
N THR A 94 7.05 -7.73 25.09
CA THR A 94 5.61 -7.45 25.00
C THR A 94 5.29 -6.60 23.77
N TRP A 95 6.13 -5.61 23.49
CA TRP A 95 6.02 -4.75 22.32
C TRP A 95 6.18 -5.54 21.00
N ALA A 96 7.19 -6.41 20.90
CA ALA A 96 7.42 -7.25 19.73
C ALA A 96 6.28 -8.25 19.49
N ILE A 97 5.78 -8.91 20.54
CA ILE A 97 4.60 -9.78 20.46
C ILE A 97 3.39 -9.01 19.88
N GLY A 98 3.22 -7.76 20.32
CA GLY A 98 2.23 -6.86 19.76
C GLY A 98 2.31 -6.67 18.26
N TYR A 99 3.52 -6.47 17.71
CA TYR A 99 3.72 -6.36 16.27
C TYR A 99 3.43 -7.65 15.52
N GLU A 100 3.79 -8.81 16.07
CA GLU A 100 3.52 -10.10 15.43
C GLU A 100 2.02 -10.30 15.24
N ILE A 101 1.23 -9.98 16.26
CA ILE A 101 -0.24 -10.08 16.20
C ILE A 101 -0.78 -9.08 15.18
N LEU A 102 -0.33 -7.83 15.23
CA LEU A 102 -0.77 -6.79 14.29
C LEU A 102 -0.42 -7.15 12.84
N ALA A 103 0.80 -7.62 12.59
CA ALA A 103 1.26 -8.06 11.28
C ALA A 103 0.44 -9.25 10.77
N THR A 104 0.15 -10.24 11.63
CA THR A 104 -0.69 -11.38 11.28
C THR A 104 -2.10 -10.94 10.86
N LEU A 105 -2.70 -10.00 11.59
CA LEU A 105 -4.01 -9.42 11.24
C LEU A 105 -3.97 -8.67 9.91
N VAL A 106 -2.93 -7.86 9.67
CA VAL A 106 -2.73 -7.13 8.41
C VAL A 106 -2.57 -8.10 7.25
N ILE A 107 -1.73 -9.12 7.37
CA ILE A 107 -1.51 -10.13 6.34
C ILE A 107 -2.82 -10.87 6.04
N LEU A 108 -3.55 -11.29 7.07
CA LEU A 108 -4.84 -11.96 6.91
C LEU A 108 -5.86 -11.06 6.19
N TRP A 109 -5.87 -9.76 6.50
CA TRP A 109 -6.72 -8.80 5.81
C TRP A 109 -6.32 -8.61 4.35
N VAL A 110 -5.03 -8.50 4.04
CA VAL A 110 -4.51 -8.41 2.66
C VAL A 110 -4.92 -9.65 1.86
N ILE A 111 -4.74 -10.85 2.41
CA ILE A 111 -5.16 -12.11 1.78
C ILE A 111 -6.66 -12.11 1.52
N LYS A 112 -7.47 -11.76 2.53
CA LYS A 112 -8.94 -11.65 2.38
C LYS A 112 -9.32 -10.67 1.27
N SER A 113 -8.66 -9.52 1.19
CA SER A 113 -8.88 -8.50 0.16
C SER A 113 -8.55 -9.05 -1.23
N ALA A 114 -7.41 -9.73 -1.39
CA ALA A 114 -6.98 -10.33 -2.65
C ALA A 114 -7.95 -11.42 -3.15
N ILE A 115 -8.43 -12.28 -2.26
CA ILE A 115 -9.44 -13.30 -2.57
C ILE A 115 -10.76 -12.64 -2.99
N SER A 116 -11.20 -11.61 -2.26
CA SER A 116 -12.44 -10.88 -2.57
C SER A 116 -12.38 -10.23 -3.95
N PHE A 117 -11.26 -9.58 -4.27
CA PHE A 117 -11.03 -8.95 -5.56
C PHE A 117 -11.10 -9.96 -6.71
N THR A 118 -10.45 -11.11 -6.55
CA THR A 118 -10.47 -12.18 -7.55
C THR A 118 -11.88 -12.71 -7.78
N ARG A 119 -12.63 -12.94 -6.69
CA ARG A 119 -14.01 -13.43 -6.76
C ARG A 119 -14.94 -12.44 -7.47
N GLU A 120 -14.76 -11.15 -7.24
CA GLU A 120 -15.55 -10.12 -7.92
C GLU A 120 -15.20 -10.01 -9.41
N ASN A 121 -13.92 -10.06 -9.76
CA ASN A 121 -13.46 -9.99 -11.15
C ASN A 121 -13.99 -11.18 -11.98
N SER A 122 -13.94 -12.39 -11.44
CA SER A 122 -14.46 -13.59 -12.12
C SER A 122 -15.98 -13.54 -12.36
N ARG A 123 -16.75 -12.89 -11.48
CA ARG A 123 -18.19 -12.69 -11.69
C ARG A 123 -18.49 -11.71 -12.82
N LYS A 124 -17.72 -10.63 -12.95
CA LYS A 124 -17.90 -9.63 -14.02
C LYS A 124 -17.67 -10.23 -15.41
N HIS A 125 -16.63 -11.05 -15.56
CA HIS A 125 -16.31 -11.71 -16.84
C HIS A 125 -17.40 -12.70 -17.31
N LEU A 126 -18.03 -13.44 -16.38
CA LEU A 126 -19.14 -14.35 -16.69
C LEU A 126 -20.41 -13.64 -17.16
N HIS A 127 -20.66 -12.42 -16.69
CA HIS A 127 -21.80 -11.61 -17.15
C HIS A 127 -21.56 -11.03 -18.56
N THR A 128 -20.32 -10.66 -18.90
CA THR A 128 -19.98 -10.14 -20.23
C THR A 128 -20.06 -11.21 -21.33
N LEU A 129 -19.82 -12.49 -21.01
CA LEU A 129 -19.95 -13.60 -21.98
C LEU A 129 -21.39 -14.09 -22.20
N ARG A 130 -22.35 -13.57 -21.44
CA ARG A 130 -23.77 -13.96 -21.51
C ARG A 130 -24.64 -12.92 -22.22
N GLN A 131 -24.06 -11.78 -22.62
CA GLN A 131 -24.65 -10.78 -23.52
C GLN A 131 -24.08 -10.95 -24.92
#